data_AF-A0A8W8IHW2-F1
#
_entry.id   AF-A0A8W8IHW2-F1
#
_cell.length_a   1.000
_cell.length_b   1.000
_cell.length_c   1.000
_cell.angle_alpha   90.00
_cell.angle_beta   90.00
_cell.angle_gamma   90.00
#
_symmetry.space_group_name_H-M   'P 1'
#
loop_
_entity.id
_entity.type
_entity.pdbx_description
1 polymer ?
#
loop_
_entity_poly.entity_id
_entity_poly.type
_entity_poly.pdbx_seq_one_letter_code
_entity_poly.pdbx_strand_id
1 'polypeptide(L)'
;KNIASDFDEGFKRSVGMFVLLRSAIIQAVLMLRSEEANTSEKFQRLVNFMDEKSDIDAMSGKLYAITVLFAFGKKEEAYKRIKNVFFRSESSAKYIYVGLSSTCKTIEISQQTITQTKGIPKCQNPQKIIDFPVAYDMIFAKEDISLVAKALKFECLAERSFLVHPVVYASYLRVLCCDKEEKVENIGRLHEAVKECKGTKHNYRHFNILGHCYHEAEFYEEACRCYLVSLSQTSGDGRPNAAVLMLLVCFFNYMQMQVK
;
A
#
# COMPACT_ATOMS: atom_id res chain seq x y z
N LYS A 1 0.58 38.68 -4.50
CA LYS A 1 1.15 37.78 -3.46
C LYS A 1 1.39 36.42 -4.10
N ASN A 2 2.64 36.00 -4.18
CA ASN A 2 3.06 34.76 -4.83
C ASN A 2 2.56 33.55 -4.03
N ILE A 3 1.75 32.69 -4.66
CA ILE A 3 1.17 31.47 -4.06
C ILE A 3 2.26 30.39 -3.83
N ALA A 4 3.48 30.61 -4.32
CA ALA A 4 4.61 29.68 -4.22
C ALA A 4 5.38 29.72 -2.88
N SER A 5 5.07 30.64 -1.96
CA SER A 5 5.85 30.81 -0.72
C SER A 5 5.43 29.93 0.46
N ASP A 6 4.26 29.28 0.42
CA ASP A 6 3.69 28.68 1.64
C ASP A 6 3.68 27.14 1.65
N PHE A 7 4.56 26.52 0.86
CA PHE A 7 4.84 25.10 1.01
C PHE A 7 6.04 24.92 1.94
N ASP A 8 5.78 24.31 3.10
CA ASP A 8 6.80 23.89 4.06
C ASP A 8 7.91 23.08 3.34
N GLU A 9 9.15 23.26 3.79
CA GLU A 9 10.34 22.54 3.30
C GLU A 9 10.08 21.03 3.25
N GLY A 10 9.36 20.51 4.25
CA GLY A 10 8.90 19.11 4.29
C GLY A 10 8.02 18.72 3.10
N PHE A 11 7.04 19.54 2.71
CA PHE A 11 6.17 19.28 1.57
C PHE A 11 6.94 19.33 0.24
N LYS A 12 7.84 20.31 0.07
CA LYS A 12 8.72 20.39 -1.11
C LYS A 12 9.61 19.16 -1.22
N ARG A 13 10.13 18.66 -0.09
CA ARG A 13 10.91 17.42 -0.02
C ARG A 13 10.06 16.19 -0.37
N SER A 14 8.82 16.09 0.12
CA SER A 14 7.89 15.00 -0.24
C SER A 14 7.52 15.00 -1.72
N VAL A 15 7.26 16.17 -2.31
CA VAL A 15 6.96 16.31 -3.74
C VAL A 15 8.20 15.97 -4.58
N GLY A 16 9.39 16.43 -4.17
CA GLY A 16 10.66 16.06 -4.80
C GLY A 16 10.88 14.55 -4.76
N MET A 17 10.61 13.92 -3.61
CA MET A 17 10.66 12.47 -3.44
C MET A 17 9.68 11.73 -4.35
N PHE A 18 8.44 12.21 -4.45
CA PHE A 18 7.44 11.65 -5.36
C PHE A 18 7.88 11.76 -6.83
N VAL A 19 8.45 12.90 -7.23
CA VAL A 19 8.98 13.10 -8.59
C VAL A 19 10.15 12.16 -8.86
N LEU A 20 11.05 11.95 -7.89
CA LEU A 20 12.17 11.01 -8.02
C LEU A 20 11.70 9.55 -8.11
N LEU A 21 10.76 9.14 -7.25
CA LEU A 21 10.12 7.81 -7.29
C LEU A 21 9.42 7.59 -8.64
N ARG A 22 8.63 8.56 -9.10
CA ARG A 22 7.93 8.48 -10.39
C ARG A 22 8.90 8.45 -11.57
N SER A 23 9.99 9.22 -11.50
CA SER A 23 11.03 9.20 -12.53
C SER A 23 11.76 7.86 -12.57
N ALA A 24 12.06 7.28 -11.39
CA ALA A 24 12.64 5.95 -11.28
C ALA A 24 11.70 4.86 -11.82
N ILE A 25 10.39 5.00 -11.62
CA ILE A 25 9.36 4.11 -12.18
C ILE A 25 9.29 4.23 -13.70
N ILE A 26 9.23 5.44 -14.25
CA ILE A 26 9.25 5.66 -15.71
C ILE A 26 10.51 5.05 -16.33
N GLN A 27 11.67 5.24 -15.68
CA GLN A 27 12.92 4.64 -16.12
C GLN A 27 12.89 3.11 -16.01
N ALA A 28 12.34 2.55 -14.94
CA ALA A 28 12.16 1.10 -14.80
C ALA A 28 11.25 0.53 -15.90
N VAL A 29 10.12 1.17 -16.17
CA VAL A 29 9.17 0.78 -17.22
C VAL A 29 9.80 0.87 -18.60
N LEU A 30 10.55 1.94 -18.91
CA LEU A 30 11.24 2.12 -20.19
C LEU A 30 12.38 1.12 -20.37
N MET A 31 13.15 0.84 -19.32
CA MET A 31 14.22 -0.15 -19.34
C MET A 31 13.66 -1.56 -19.53
N LEU A 32 12.57 -1.92 -18.86
CA LEU A 32 12.01 -3.27 -18.84
C LEU A 32 11.11 -3.60 -20.06
N ARG A 33 10.70 -2.59 -20.84
CA ARG A 33 10.11 -2.79 -22.17
C ARG A 33 11.14 -3.20 -23.24
N SER A 34 12.44 -3.16 -22.92
CA SER A 34 13.46 -3.81 -23.73
C SER A 34 13.62 -5.27 -23.26
N GLU A 35 13.56 -6.23 -24.19
CA GLU A 35 13.56 -7.68 -23.88
C GLU A 35 14.81 -8.17 -23.13
N GLU A 36 15.88 -7.37 -23.11
CA GLU A 36 17.17 -7.66 -22.45
C GLU A 36 17.19 -7.38 -20.94
N ALA A 37 16.12 -6.84 -20.36
CA ALA A 37 16.21 -6.16 -19.06
C ALA A 37 16.08 -7.07 -17.82
N ASN A 38 15.54 -8.28 -17.97
CA ASN A 38 15.35 -9.24 -16.87
C ASN A 38 16.67 -9.76 -16.27
N THR A 39 17.81 -9.52 -16.93
CA THR A 39 19.17 -9.82 -16.49
C THR A 39 20.04 -8.57 -16.32
N SER A 40 19.51 -7.36 -16.60
CA SER A 40 20.38 -6.18 -16.75
C SER A 40 20.88 -5.64 -15.40
N GLU A 41 22.16 -5.33 -15.37
CA GLU A 41 22.86 -4.59 -14.32
C GLU A 41 22.11 -3.30 -13.88
N LYS A 42 21.29 -2.74 -14.77
CA LYS A 42 20.43 -1.56 -14.53
C LYS A 42 19.26 -1.83 -13.57
N PHE A 43 18.61 -2.99 -13.66
CA PHE A 43 17.59 -3.41 -12.69
C PHE A 43 18.21 -3.62 -11.31
N GLN A 44 19.37 -4.28 -11.27
CA GLN A 44 20.12 -4.46 -10.03
C GLN A 44 20.56 -3.11 -9.44
N ARG A 45 20.99 -2.15 -10.26
CA ARG A 45 21.31 -0.78 -9.83
C ARG A 45 20.09 -0.03 -9.30
N LEU A 46 18.90 -0.18 -9.88
CA LEU A 46 17.67 0.45 -9.38
C LEU A 46 17.27 -0.12 -8.00
N VAL A 47 17.31 -1.46 -7.87
CA VAL A 47 17.04 -2.15 -6.61
C VAL A 47 18.07 -1.75 -5.55
N ASN A 48 19.36 -1.79 -5.87
CA ASN A 48 20.45 -1.38 -4.97
C ASN A 48 20.40 0.12 -4.64
N PHE A 49 19.98 0.99 -5.59
CA PHE A 49 19.82 2.42 -5.35
C PHE A 49 18.71 2.70 -4.32
N MET A 50 17.62 1.94 -4.37
CA MET A 50 16.54 2.02 -3.38
C MET A 50 16.86 1.32 -2.05
N ASP A 51 17.85 0.39 -2.02
CA ASP A 51 18.28 -0.34 -0.82
C ASP A 51 19.43 0.32 -0.05
N GLU A 52 20.52 0.71 -0.73
CA GLU A 52 21.83 0.94 -0.07
C GLU A 52 22.21 2.42 0.12
N LYS A 53 21.68 3.34 -0.70
CA LYS A 53 22.08 4.76 -0.68
C LYS A 53 20.94 5.75 -0.55
N SER A 54 19.72 5.25 -0.41
CA SER A 54 18.56 6.10 -0.32
C SER A 54 18.37 6.51 1.14
N ASP A 55 18.61 7.78 1.45
CA ASP A 55 18.05 8.48 2.61
C ASP A 55 16.49 8.54 2.55
N ILE A 56 15.85 7.64 1.79
CA ILE A 56 14.41 7.56 1.60
C ILE A 56 13.83 6.76 2.77
N ASP A 57 13.75 7.44 3.91
CA ASP A 57 13.02 7.03 5.11
C ASP A 57 11.48 7.04 4.92
N ALA A 58 10.98 7.20 3.69
CA ALA A 58 9.57 7.03 3.41
C ALA A 58 9.25 5.54 3.19
N MET A 59 8.61 4.93 4.17
CA MET A 59 7.99 3.58 4.08
C MET A 59 7.36 3.31 2.71
N SER A 60 6.72 4.32 2.12
CA SER A 60 6.08 4.27 0.81
C SER A 60 7.05 3.91 -0.33
N GLY A 61 8.28 4.43 -0.32
CA GLY A 61 9.29 4.09 -1.34
C GLY A 61 9.70 2.62 -1.31
N LYS A 62 9.89 2.07 -0.11
CA LYS A 62 10.17 0.63 0.11
C LYS A 62 9.02 -0.23 -0.40
N LEU A 63 7.78 0.17 -0.12
CA LEU A 63 6.59 -0.53 -0.59
C LEU A 63 6.44 -0.48 -2.13
N TYR A 64 6.83 0.63 -2.76
CA TYR A 64 6.89 0.70 -4.23
C TYR A 64 7.89 -0.29 -4.82
N ALA A 65 9.10 -0.37 -4.26
CA ALA A 65 10.11 -1.32 -4.71
C ALA A 65 9.59 -2.78 -4.63
N ILE A 66 8.91 -3.12 -3.54
CA ILE A 66 8.30 -4.45 -3.35
C ILE A 66 7.17 -4.69 -4.36
N THR A 67 6.36 -3.68 -4.64
CA THR A 67 5.30 -3.75 -5.66
C THR A 67 5.86 -4.10 -7.03
N VAL A 68 6.96 -3.44 -7.41
CA VAL A 68 7.67 -3.71 -8.67
C VAL A 68 8.17 -5.15 -8.69
N LEU A 69 8.88 -5.60 -7.65
CA LEU A 69 9.38 -6.98 -7.55
C LEU A 69 8.26 -8.02 -7.70
N PHE A 70 7.14 -7.80 -7.00
CA PHE A 70 5.97 -8.66 -7.10
C PHE A 70 5.38 -8.69 -8.52
N ALA A 71 5.20 -7.53 -9.15
CA ALA A 71 4.65 -7.42 -10.51
C ALA A 71 5.48 -8.17 -11.56
N PHE A 72 6.81 -8.23 -11.37
CA PHE A 72 7.73 -8.96 -12.27
C PHE A 72 7.97 -10.41 -11.86
N GLY A 73 7.13 -10.99 -11.00
CA GLY A 73 7.19 -12.41 -10.64
C GLY A 73 8.34 -12.78 -9.69
N LYS A 74 9.02 -11.80 -9.09
CA LYS A 74 10.07 -12.03 -8.07
C LYS A 74 9.43 -12.18 -6.67
N LYS A 75 8.48 -13.11 -6.55
CA LYS A 75 7.63 -13.29 -5.34
C LYS A 75 8.46 -13.54 -4.08
N GLU A 76 9.48 -14.40 -4.14
CA GLU A 76 10.33 -14.73 -2.99
C GLU A 76 11.11 -13.53 -2.45
N GLU A 77 11.70 -12.74 -3.36
CA GLU A 77 12.44 -11.53 -2.98
C GLU A 77 11.50 -10.44 -2.45
N ALA A 78 10.32 -10.30 -3.06
CA ALA A 78 9.27 -9.41 -2.55
C ALA A 78 8.80 -9.84 -1.14
N TYR A 79 8.63 -11.13 -0.90
CA TYR A 79 8.24 -11.70 0.39
C TYR A 79 9.32 -11.44 1.47
N LYS A 80 10.60 -11.68 1.14
CA LYS A 80 11.72 -11.38 2.03
C LYS A 80 11.76 -9.91 2.43
N ARG A 81 11.59 -9.00 1.45
CA ARG A 81 11.61 -7.55 1.69
C ARG A 81 10.39 -7.07 2.48
N ILE A 82 9.18 -7.55 2.19
CA ILE A 82 7.99 -7.11 2.93
C ILE A 82 8.03 -7.56 4.39
N LYS A 83 8.61 -8.74 4.67
CA LYS A 83 8.89 -9.18 6.05
C LYS A 83 9.84 -8.21 6.75
N ASN A 84 10.85 -7.71 6.05
CA ASN A 84 11.84 -6.78 6.62
C ASN A 84 11.34 -5.33 6.77
N VAL A 85 10.32 -4.90 6.00
CA VAL A 85 9.74 -3.54 6.13
C VAL A 85 9.08 -3.34 7.49
N PHE A 86 8.52 -4.40 8.08
CA PHE A 86 7.85 -4.34 9.38
C PHE A 86 8.66 -4.94 10.53
N PHE A 87 9.56 -5.88 10.26
CA PHE A 87 10.17 -6.67 11.33
C PHE A 87 11.70 -6.57 11.29
N ARG A 88 12.24 -5.35 11.44
CA ARG A 88 13.64 -5.21 11.87
C ARG A 88 13.79 -5.86 13.25
N SER A 89 14.86 -6.61 13.44
CA SER A 89 15.19 -7.25 14.71
C SER A 89 15.41 -6.21 15.82
N GLU A 90 14.82 -6.48 16.98
CA GLU A 90 15.05 -5.89 18.32
C GLU A 90 14.44 -4.53 18.71
N SER A 91 13.91 -3.69 17.79
CA SER A 91 13.32 -2.39 18.19
C SER A 91 12.01 -2.04 17.47
N SER A 92 11.06 -1.44 18.20
CA SER A 92 9.83 -0.93 17.60
C SER A 92 10.14 0.30 16.75
N ALA A 93 9.66 0.31 15.51
CA ALA A 93 9.82 1.44 14.61
C ALA A 93 8.61 2.37 14.72
N LYS A 94 8.87 3.67 14.92
CA LYS A 94 7.83 4.71 15.00
C LYS A 94 7.96 5.64 13.81
N TYR A 95 6.83 5.88 13.14
CA TYR A 95 6.73 6.77 12.00
C TYR A 95 5.72 7.87 12.30
N ILE A 96 6.05 9.10 11.90
CA ILE A 96 5.05 10.17 11.82
C ILE A 96 4.25 9.92 10.53
N TYR A 97 2.94 9.76 10.64
CA TYR A 97 2.08 9.57 9.49
C TYR A 97 1.57 10.92 8.97
N VAL A 98 1.80 11.14 7.68
CA VAL A 98 1.34 12.32 6.93
C VAL A 98 0.60 11.82 5.69
N GLY A 99 -0.72 11.70 5.80
CA GLY A 99 -1.57 11.27 4.69
C GLY A 99 -3.04 11.62 4.89
N LEU A 100 -3.86 11.24 3.91
CA LEU A 100 -5.30 11.49 3.85
C LEU A 100 -6.13 10.23 4.06
N SER A 101 -5.48 9.06 4.05
CA SER A 101 -6.14 7.75 4.12
C SER A 101 -6.49 7.32 5.55
N SER A 102 -5.90 7.94 6.57
CA SER A 102 -6.23 7.73 7.98
C SER A 102 -6.23 9.05 8.75
N THR A 103 -6.88 9.06 9.93
CA THR A 103 -6.81 10.18 10.88
C THR A 103 -5.70 10.01 11.91
N CYS A 104 -4.96 8.90 11.86
CA CYS A 104 -3.80 8.68 12.73
C CYS A 104 -2.71 9.74 12.46
N LYS A 105 -1.78 9.86 13.40
CA LYS A 105 -0.60 10.73 13.30
C LYS A 105 0.70 9.96 13.56
N THR A 106 0.59 8.79 14.17
CA THR A 106 1.72 7.90 14.42
C THR A 106 1.38 6.48 14.00
N ILE A 107 2.33 5.85 13.31
CA ILE A 107 2.33 4.41 13.05
C ILE A 107 3.49 3.81 13.86
N GLU A 108 3.18 2.92 14.79
CA GLU A 108 4.17 2.13 15.51
C GLU A 108 4.11 0.69 15.02
N ILE A 109 5.28 0.15 14.69
CA ILE A 109 5.44 -1.20 14.19
C ILE A 109 6.34 -1.95 15.17
N SER A 110 5.82 -3.05 15.70
CA SER A 110 6.55 -4.01 16.53
C SER A 110 6.68 -5.36 15.82
N GLN A 111 7.37 -6.32 16.45
CA GLN A 111 7.56 -7.66 15.90
C GLN A 111 6.25 -8.39 15.55
N GLN A 112 5.14 -8.04 16.18
CA GLN A 112 3.85 -8.75 16.03
C GLN A 112 2.66 -7.83 15.77
N THR A 113 2.79 -6.53 16.03
CA THR A 113 1.67 -5.59 16.01
C THR A 113 2.01 -4.33 15.22
N ILE A 114 0.98 -3.76 14.60
CA ILE A 114 1.05 -2.43 14.01
C ILE A 114 -0.03 -1.59 14.70
N THR A 115 0.39 -0.56 15.41
CA THR A 115 -0.51 0.31 16.17
C THR A 115 -0.57 1.67 15.49
N GLN A 116 -1.80 2.15 15.26
CA GLN A 116 -2.05 3.47 14.69
C GLN A 116 -2.63 4.36 15.78
N THR A 117 -2.01 5.51 16.05
CA THR A 117 -2.48 6.41 17.11
C THR A 117 -2.66 7.83 16.59
N LYS A 118 -3.64 8.55 17.16
CA LYS A 118 -3.94 9.95 16.79
C LYS A 118 -2.96 10.97 17.38
N GLY A 119 -2.19 10.58 18.39
CA GLY A 119 -1.17 11.43 18.99
C GLY A 119 0.11 11.44 18.17
N ILE A 120 0.84 12.56 18.20
CA ILE A 120 2.23 12.63 17.72
C ILE A 120 3.13 11.99 18.79
N PRO A 121 4.24 11.31 18.44
CA PRO A 121 5.12 10.69 19.42
C PRO A 121 5.64 11.75 20.40
N LYS A 122 5.46 11.51 21.71
CA LYS A 122 6.03 12.38 22.74
C LYS A 122 7.55 12.16 22.75
N CYS A 123 8.30 13.10 22.17
CA CYS A 123 9.75 13.11 22.30
C CYS A 123 10.11 13.94 23.54
N GLN A 124 10.91 13.37 24.46
CA GLN A 124 11.37 14.10 25.65
C GLN A 124 12.27 15.30 25.30
N ASN A 125 12.79 15.33 24.07
CA ASN A 125 13.55 16.44 23.52
C ASN A 125 12.96 16.88 22.16
N PRO A 126 12.39 18.09 22.04
CA PRO A 126 11.76 18.59 20.81
C PRO A 126 12.67 18.58 19.58
N GLN A 127 13.99 18.71 19.78
CA GLN A 127 14.99 18.66 18.70
C GLN A 127 15.14 17.26 18.08
N LYS A 128 14.69 16.20 18.75
CA LYS A 128 14.69 14.82 18.24
C LYS A 128 13.42 14.41 17.51
N ILE A 129 12.42 15.30 17.39
CA ILE A 129 11.22 15.01 16.56
C ILE A 129 11.61 14.88 15.07
N ILE A 130 12.68 15.59 14.67
CA ILE A 130 13.27 15.56 13.33
C ILE A 130 13.86 14.17 13.00
N ASP A 131 14.09 13.32 14.01
CA ASP A 131 14.69 11.99 13.85
C ASP A 131 13.64 10.90 13.55
N PHE A 132 12.33 11.18 13.62
CA PHE A 132 11.33 10.17 13.28
C PHE A 132 11.12 10.08 11.77
N PRO A 133 11.19 8.88 11.18
CA PRO A 133 10.88 8.70 9.76
C PRO A 133 9.42 9.04 9.48
N VAL A 134 9.14 9.53 8.27
CA VAL A 134 7.80 9.94 7.86
C VAL A 134 7.18 8.89 6.95
N ALA A 135 5.95 8.47 7.25
CA ALA A 135 5.16 7.58 6.41
C ALA A 135 4.09 8.37 5.66
N TYR A 136 4.07 8.26 4.34
CA TYR A 136 3.05 8.86 3.47
C TYR A 136 2.11 7.81 2.91
N ASP A 137 0.94 8.25 2.44
CA ASP A 137 0.08 7.41 1.60
C ASP A 137 0.82 6.93 0.35
N MET A 138 0.52 5.71 -0.07
CA MET A 138 0.89 5.20 -1.39
C MET A 138 0.06 5.94 -2.45
N ILE A 139 0.68 6.41 -3.53
CA ILE A 139 0.03 7.24 -4.56
C ILE A 139 0.13 6.59 -5.93
N PHE A 140 -0.87 5.79 -6.30
CA PHE A 140 -0.88 5.13 -7.60
C PHE A 140 -1.58 5.99 -8.65
N ALA A 141 -1.08 5.95 -9.87
CA ALA A 141 -1.67 6.62 -11.03
C ALA A 141 -2.12 5.60 -12.08
N LYS A 142 -2.92 6.05 -13.05
CA LYS A 142 -3.37 5.22 -14.18
C LYS A 142 -2.21 4.53 -14.90
N GLU A 143 -1.08 5.22 -15.01
CA GLU A 143 0.13 4.69 -15.67
C GLU A 143 0.73 3.47 -14.94
N ASP A 144 0.42 3.29 -13.64
CA ASP A 144 0.94 2.20 -12.82
C ASP A 144 0.11 0.91 -12.95
N ILE A 145 -0.91 0.86 -13.82
CA ILE A 145 -1.85 -0.27 -13.91
C ILE A 145 -1.17 -1.64 -14.15
N SER A 146 -0.03 -1.65 -14.84
CA SER A 146 0.75 -2.88 -15.07
C SER A 146 1.50 -3.34 -13.83
N LEU A 147 1.75 -2.46 -12.87
CA LEU A 147 2.53 -2.70 -11.65
C LEU A 147 1.64 -3.00 -10.45
N VAL A 148 0.46 -2.38 -10.35
CA VAL A 148 -0.39 -2.55 -9.17
C VAL A 148 -1.03 -3.93 -9.11
N ALA A 149 -1.20 -4.41 -7.88
CA ALA A 149 -1.90 -5.66 -7.61
C ALA A 149 -3.38 -5.61 -8.01
N LYS A 150 -3.97 -6.80 -8.25
CA LYS A 150 -5.27 -6.97 -8.90
C LYS A 150 -6.40 -6.13 -8.28
N ALA A 151 -6.49 -6.07 -6.96
CA ALA A 151 -7.55 -5.32 -6.26
C ALA A 151 -7.57 -3.81 -6.57
N LEU A 152 -6.45 -3.26 -7.05
CA LEU A 152 -6.27 -1.82 -7.30
C LEU A 152 -6.28 -1.45 -8.78
N LYS A 153 -6.32 -2.42 -9.69
CA LYS A 153 -6.31 -2.15 -11.14
C LYS A 153 -7.53 -1.38 -11.61
N PHE A 154 -8.71 -1.65 -11.02
CA PHE A 154 -9.92 -0.88 -11.32
C PHE A 154 -9.77 0.59 -10.93
N GLU A 155 -9.18 0.88 -9.78
CA GLU A 155 -8.96 2.26 -9.31
C GLU A 155 -8.05 3.04 -10.26
N CYS A 156 -7.04 2.38 -10.86
CA CYS A 156 -6.20 2.98 -11.90
C CYS A 156 -6.98 3.36 -13.17
N LEU A 157 -8.07 2.63 -13.47
CA LEU A 157 -8.92 2.93 -14.63
C LEU A 157 -9.96 4.00 -14.31
N ALA A 158 -10.49 3.99 -13.09
CA ALA A 158 -11.56 4.88 -12.65
C ALA A 158 -11.03 6.29 -12.28
N GLU A 159 -9.81 6.41 -11.78
CA GLU A 159 -9.24 7.67 -11.32
C GLU A 159 -7.88 7.96 -11.95
N ARG A 160 -7.55 9.26 -12.10
CA ARG A 160 -6.22 9.69 -12.59
C ARG A 160 -5.11 9.27 -11.62
N SER A 161 -5.38 9.38 -10.32
CA SER A 161 -4.50 8.94 -9.24
C SER A 161 -5.30 8.73 -7.96
N PHE A 162 -4.89 7.78 -7.12
CA PHE A 162 -5.56 7.47 -5.85
C PHE A 162 -4.56 7.14 -4.74
N LEU A 163 -5.06 7.21 -3.50
CA LEU A 163 -4.28 7.01 -2.29
C LEU A 163 -4.63 5.68 -1.61
N VAL A 164 -3.62 5.01 -1.06
CA VAL A 164 -3.78 3.85 -0.18
C VAL A 164 -2.92 4.05 1.06
N HIS A 165 -3.45 3.63 2.21
CA HIS A 165 -2.76 3.76 3.49
C HIS A 165 -1.55 2.81 3.50
N PRO A 166 -0.35 3.25 3.89
CA PRO A 166 0.88 2.47 3.70
C PRO A 166 0.84 1.16 4.49
N VAL A 167 0.28 1.16 5.71
CA VAL A 167 0.12 -0.07 6.51
C VAL A 167 -0.84 -1.06 5.85
N VAL A 168 -1.96 -0.58 5.31
CA VAL A 168 -2.92 -1.46 4.62
C VAL A 168 -2.27 -2.06 3.37
N TYR A 169 -1.57 -1.23 2.60
CA TYR A 169 -0.93 -1.68 1.37
C TYR A 169 0.19 -2.68 1.63
N ALA A 170 0.98 -2.46 2.67
CA ALA A 170 2.04 -3.36 3.06
C ALA A 170 1.52 -4.69 3.61
N SER A 171 0.44 -4.68 4.41
CA SER A 171 -0.28 -5.90 4.81
C SER A 171 -0.85 -6.64 3.60
N TYR A 172 -1.36 -5.90 2.59
CA TYR A 172 -1.84 -6.48 1.34
C TYR A 172 -0.72 -7.16 0.55
N LEU A 173 0.40 -6.48 0.33
CA LEU A 173 1.57 -7.08 -0.33
C LEU A 173 2.04 -8.35 0.40
N ARG A 174 1.96 -8.38 1.73
CA ARG A 174 2.30 -9.58 2.51
C ARG A 174 1.35 -10.73 2.23
N VAL A 175 0.04 -10.49 2.20
CA VAL A 175 -0.96 -11.53 1.82
C VAL A 175 -0.72 -12.07 0.41
N LEU A 176 -0.29 -11.22 -0.53
CA LEU A 176 0.00 -11.62 -1.90
C LEU A 176 1.30 -12.43 -2.02
N CYS A 177 2.30 -12.10 -1.19
CA CYS A 177 3.62 -12.69 -1.25
C CYS A 177 3.77 -13.95 -0.38
N CYS A 178 2.93 -14.16 0.63
CA CYS A 178 3.04 -15.33 1.49
C CYS A 178 2.47 -16.60 0.84
N ASP A 179 2.73 -17.74 1.47
CA ASP A 179 2.15 -19.02 1.10
C ASP A 179 0.79 -19.24 1.75
N LYS A 180 0.09 -20.30 1.34
CA LYS A 180 -1.30 -20.56 1.75
C LYS A 180 -1.48 -20.66 3.26
N GLU A 181 -0.52 -21.28 3.96
CA GLU A 181 -0.57 -21.53 5.40
C GLU A 181 -0.57 -20.22 6.22
N GLU A 182 0.22 -19.23 5.80
CA GLU A 182 0.31 -17.93 6.46
C GLU A 182 -0.78 -16.94 5.98
N LYS A 183 -1.52 -17.28 4.93
CA LYS A 183 -2.41 -16.33 4.25
C LYS A 183 -3.52 -15.84 5.17
N VAL A 184 -4.14 -16.74 5.93
CA VAL A 184 -5.25 -16.42 6.86
C VAL A 184 -4.79 -15.48 7.97
N GLU A 185 -3.64 -15.75 8.58
CA GLU A 185 -3.07 -14.89 9.63
C GLU A 185 -2.80 -13.48 9.10
N ASN A 186 -2.21 -13.39 7.90
CA ASN A 186 -1.91 -12.09 7.28
C ASN A 186 -3.17 -11.35 6.84
N ILE A 187 -4.25 -12.05 6.46
CA ILE A 187 -5.57 -11.45 6.23
C ILE A 187 -6.12 -10.87 7.53
N GLY A 188 -5.98 -11.57 8.67
CA GLY A 188 -6.36 -11.03 9.98
C GLY A 188 -5.64 -9.73 10.32
N ARG A 189 -4.33 -9.65 10.05
CA ARG A 189 -3.55 -8.41 10.22
C ARG A 189 -4.00 -7.30 9.28
N LEU A 190 -4.30 -7.64 8.02
CA LEU A 190 -4.84 -6.69 7.05
C LEU A 190 -6.19 -6.14 7.54
N HIS A 191 -7.06 -6.99 8.07
CA HIS A 191 -8.36 -6.58 8.61
C HIS A 191 -8.23 -5.52 9.72
N GLU A 192 -7.33 -5.75 10.70
CA GLU A 192 -7.08 -4.75 11.75
C GLU A 192 -6.53 -3.43 11.16
N ALA A 193 -5.62 -3.50 10.18
CA ALA A 193 -5.11 -2.30 9.52
C ALA A 193 -6.20 -1.49 8.80
N VAL A 194 -7.18 -2.16 8.17
CA VAL A 194 -8.33 -1.53 7.51
C VAL A 194 -9.27 -0.90 8.54
N LYS A 195 -9.53 -1.58 9.66
CA LYS A 195 -10.39 -1.09 10.74
C LYS A 195 -9.88 0.24 11.33
N GLU A 196 -8.57 0.38 11.49
CA GLU A 196 -7.92 1.62 11.95
C GLU A 196 -8.03 2.78 10.94
N CYS A 197 -8.28 2.50 9.66
CA CYS A 197 -8.50 3.53 8.63
C CYS A 197 -9.97 3.99 8.54
N LYS A 198 -10.88 3.40 9.34
CA LYS A 198 -12.32 3.66 9.26
C LYS A 198 -12.64 5.15 9.49
N GLY A 199 -13.52 5.68 8.64
CA GLY A 199 -14.03 7.05 8.74
C GLY A 199 -13.35 8.06 7.82
N THR A 200 -12.40 7.64 6.98
CA THR A 200 -11.84 8.50 5.92
C THR A 200 -12.58 8.34 4.58
N LYS A 201 -12.54 9.37 3.73
CA LYS A 201 -13.16 9.36 2.39
C LYS A 201 -12.55 8.33 1.43
N HIS A 202 -11.42 7.73 1.79
CA HIS A 202 -10.70 6.77 0.96
C HIS A 202 -10.81 5.33 1.47
N ASN A 203 -11.53 5.13 2.58
CA ASN A 203 -11.58 3.85 3.29
C ASN A 203 -12.23 2.71 2.47
N TYR A 204 -13.06 3.04 1.48
CA TYR A 204 -13.75 2.05 0.64
C TYR A 204 -12.75 1.19 -0.15
N ARG A 205 -11.61 1.77 -0.57
CA ARG A 205 -10.56 1.02 -1.29
C ARG A 205 -9.88 0.01 -0.39
N HIS A 206 -9.67 0.36 0.88
CA HIS A 206 -9.09 -0.57 1.85
C HIS A 206 -10.04 -1.76 2.09
N PHE A 207 -11.36 -1.53 2.09
CA PHE A 207 -12.34 -2.62 2.07
C PHE A 207 -12.32 -3.43 0.77
N ASN A 208 -12.11 -2.81 -0.40
CA ASN A 208 -11.94 -3.54 -1.66
C ASN A 208 -10.71 -4.46 -1.63
N ILE A 209 -9.59 -3.97 -1.10
CA ILE A 209 -8.38 -4.76 -0.90
C ILE A 209 -8.64 -5.95 0.03
N LEU A 210 -9.25 -5.70 1.19
CA LEU A 210 -9.54 -6.75 2.17
C LEU A 210 -10.51 -7.80 1.62
N GLY A 211 -11.59 -7.35 0.95
CA GLY A 211 -12.56 -8.24 0.31
C GLY A 211 -11.92 -9.10 -0.77
N HIS A 212 -10.99 -8.54 -1.55
CA HIS A 212 -10.25 -9.31 -2.54
C HIS A 212 -9.38 -10.40 -1.89
N CYS A 213 -8.70 -10.09 -0.78
CA CYS A 213 -7.91 -11.07 -0.06
C CYS A 213 -8.77 -12.20 0.54
N TYR A 214 -9.94 -11.88 1.11
CA TYR A 214 -10.88 -12.89 1.57
C TYR A 214 -11.41 -13.77 0.43
N HIS A 215 -11.73 -13.17 -0.72
CA HIS A 215 -12.17 -13.89 -1.92
C HIS A 215 -11.08 -14.85 -2.44
N GLU A 216 -9.83 -14.40 -2.53
CA GLU A 216 -8.70 -15.27 -2.93
C GLU A 216 -8.40 -16.39 -1.92
N ALA A 217 -8.90 -16.26 -0.69
CA ALA A 217 -8.79 -17.27 0.36
C ALA A 217 -10.10 -18.07 0.55
N GLU A 218 -11.06 -17.93 -0.38
CA GLU A 218 -12.34 -18.66 -0.41
C GLU A 218 -13.28 -18.36 0.78
N PHE A 219 -13.04 -17.26 1.51
CA PHE A 219 -13.93 -16.71 2.54
C PHE A 219 -14.95 -15.76 1.91
N TYR A 220 -15.87 -16.30 1.13
CA TYR A 220 -16.78 -15.52 0.29
C TYR A 220 -17.76 -14.64 1.07
N GLU A 221 -18.21 -15.08 2.26
CA GLU A 221 -19.14 -14.28 3.08
C GLU A 221 -18.46 -13.00 3.60
N GLU A 222 -17.23 -13.13 4.11
CA GLU A 222 -16.39 -12.03 4.55
C GLU A 222 -16.04 -11.09 3.40
N ALA A 223 -15.74 -11.64 2.22
CA ALA A 223 -15.50 -10.86 1.01
C ALA A 223 -16.73 -10.03 0.62
N CYS A 224 -17.92 -10.64 0.59
CA CYS A 224 -19.19 -9.95 0.33
C CYS A 224 -19.44 -8.83 1.33
N ARG A 225 -19.24 -9.08 2.64
CA ARG A 225 -19.37 -8.05 3.69
C ARG A 225 -18.45 -6.86 3.43
N CYS A 226 -17.20 -7.09 3.07
CA CYS A 226 -16.26 -6.02 2.74
C CYS A 226 -16.74 -5.17 1.54
N TYR A 227 -17.18 -5.82 0.47
CA TYR A 227 -17.67 -5.11 -0.72
C TYR A 227 -18.96 -4.31 -0.44
N LEU A 228 -19.88 -4.85 0.35
CA LEU A 228 -21.10 -4.12 0.74
C LEU A 228 -20.77 -2.87 1.56
N VAL A 229 -19.85 -2.98 2.53
CA VAL A 229 -19.38 -1.81 3.29
C VAL A 229 -18.72 -0.79 2.38
N SER A 230 -17.86 -1.23 1.46
CA SER A 230 -17.23 -0.36 0.46
C SER A 230 -18.27 0.41 -0.38
N LEU A 231 -19.31 -0.27 -0.88
CA LEU A 231 -20.37 0.35 -1.67
C LEU A 231 -21.17 1.38 -0.89
N SER A 232 -21.47 1.11 0.38
CA SER A 232 -22.17 2.06 1.26
C SER A 232 -21.41 3.38 1.46
N GLN A 233 -20.08 3.37 1.27
CA GLN A 233 -19.25 4.57 1.41
C GLN A 233 -19.18 5.40 0.13
N THR A 234 -19.56 4.84 -1.02
CA THR A 234 -19.50 5.52 -2.33
C THR A 234 -20.88 5.82 -2.93
N SER A 235 -21.96 5.24 -2.38
CA SER A 235 -23.32 5.34 -2.92
C SER A 235 -23.86 6.77 -2.92
N GLY A 236 -23.62 7.54 -1.85
CA GLY A 236 -24.08 8.93 -1.74
C GLY A 236 -23.39 9.89 -2.71
N ASP A 237 -22.13 9.64 -3.05
CA ASP A 237 -21.31 10.50 -3.91
C ASP A 237 -21.33 10.08 -5.39
N GLY A 238 -22.03 8.99 -5.73
CA GLY A 238 -22.07 8.45 -7.11
C GLY A 238 -20.70 8.01 -7.65
N ARG A 239 -19.74 7.73 -6.76
CA ARG A 239 -18.37 7.41 -7.15
C ARG A 239 -18.27 5.98 -7.71
N PRO A 240 -17.61 5.77 -8.86
CA PRO A 240 -17.32 4.42 -9.34
C PRO A 240 -16.56 3.59 -8.31
N ASN A 241 -16.94 2.34 -8.13
CA ASN A 241 -16.34 1.46 -7.12
C ASN A 241 -16.23 0.02 -7.66
N ALA A 242 -15.03 -0.55 -7.58
CA ALA A 242 -14.75 -1.92 -8.01
C ALA A 242 -15.63 -2.97 -7.31
N ALA A 243 -16.10 -2.65 -6.10
CA ALA A 243 -16.89 -3.54 -5.26
C ALA A 243 -18.15 -4.09 -5.96
N VAL A 244 -18.79 -3.34 -6.88
CA VAL A 244 -19.97 -3.83 -7.60
C VAL A 244 -19.61 -5.07 -8.42
N LEU A 245 -18.54 -4.98 -9.20
CA LEU A 245 -18.07 -6.07 -10.05
C LEU A 245 -17.56 -7.24 -9.20
N MET A 246 -16.80 -6.93 -8.14
CA MET A 246 -16.25 -7.95 -7.26
C MET A 246 -17.33 -8.71 -6.50
N LEU A 247 -18.43 -8.05 -6.11
CA LEU A 247 -19.56 -8.68 -5.44
C LEU A 247 -20.30 -9.65 -6.38
N LEU A 248 -20.49 -9.27 -7.66
CA LEU A 248 -21.07 -10.17 -8.67
C LEU A 248 -20.22 -11.42 -8.88
N VAL A 249 -18.90 -11.27 -9.00
CA VAL A 249 -17.95 -12.40 -9.11
C VAL A 249 -18.01 -13.27 -7.85
N CYS A 250 -18.09 -12.65 -6.67
CA CYS A 250 -18.18 -13.36 -5.40
C CYS A 250 -19.45 -14.20 -5.29
N PHE A 251 -20.61 -13.64 -5.67
CA PHE A 251 -21.87 -14.38 -5.70
C PHE A 251 -21.85 -15.53 -6.70
N PHE A 252 -21.31 -15.31 -7.90
CA PHE A 252 -21.21 -16.38 -8.90
C PHE A 252 -20.38 -17.56 -8.37
N ASN A 253 -19.21 -17.29 -7.78
CA ASN A 253 -18.37 -18.33 -7.20
C ASN A 253 -19.04 -19.05 -6.03
N TYR A 254 -19.71 -18.30 -5.14
CA TYR A 254 -20.46 -18.87 -4.02
C TYR A 254 -21.57 -19.82 -4.49
N MET A 255 -22.35 -19.41 -5.50
CA MET A 255 -23.41 -20.25 -6.08
C MET A 255 -22.86 -21.52 -6.74
N GLN A 256 -21.71 -21.44 -7.42
CA GLN A 256 -21.07 -22.63 -7.99
C GLN A 256 -20.61 -23.65 -6.95
N MET A 257 -20.23 -23.19 -5.75
CA MET A 257 -19.82 -24.10 -4.67
C MET A 257 -21.00 -24.83 -4.03
N GLN A 258 -22.18 -24.22 -3.97
CA GLN A 258 -23.39 -24.85 -3.41
C GLN A 258 -23.98 -25.94 -4.31
N VAL A 259 -23.56 -26.01 -5.57
CA VAL A 259 -24.04 -26.97 -6.57
C VAL A 259 -23.11 -28.21 -6.68
N LYS A 260 -21.97 -28.21 -5.97
CA LYS A 260 -21.05 -29.36 -5.88
C LYS A 260 -21.22 -30.09 -4.55
#